data_AF-A0AA38IIR5-F1
#
_entry.id   AF-A0AA38IIR5-F1
#
_cell.length_a   1.000
_cell.length_b   1.000
_cell.length_c   1.000
_cell.angle_alpha   90.00
_cell.angle_beta   90.00
_cell.angle_gamma   90.00
#
_symmetry.space_group_name_H-M   'P 1'
#
loop_
_entity.id
_entity.type
_entity.pdbx_description
1 polymer ?
#
loop_
_entity_poly.entity_id
_entity_poly.type
_entity_poly.pdbx_seq_one_letter_code
_entity_poly.pdbx_strand_id
1 'polypeptide(L)'
;MLLVDAINLVKEFKQQANAVRGDIGTRVSQKHDEVLNKNTGFGVLSDVARVLQGQKVENLELDSTLVAKFKFAPTTSVDVERTFSNFKHIK
;
A
#
# COMPACT_ATOMS: atom_id res chain seq x y z
N MET A 1 3.65 -7.08 11.84
CA MET A 1 3.45 -7.58 10.46
C MET A 1 4.70 -7.21 9.67
N LEU A 2 5.25 -8.11 8.84
CA LEU A 2 6.36 -7.75 7.96
C LEU A 2 5.84 -6.86 6.83
N LEU A 3 6.69 -5.98 6.30
CA LEU A 3 6.33 -5.16 5.15
C LEU A 3 5.92 -6.05 3.96
N VAL A 4 6.66 -7.13 3.73
CA VAL A 4 6.37 -8.10 2.66
C VAL A 4 4.97 -8.69 2.79
N ASP A 5 4.58 -9.11 4.00
CA ASP A 5 3.25 -9.67 4.26
C ASP A 5 2.15 -8.63 4.01
N ALA A 6 2.36 -7.40 4.46
CA ALA A 6 1.41 -6.30 4.29
C ALA A 6 1.19 -5.95 2.81
N ILE A 7 2.28 -5.87 2.02
CA ILE A 7 2.20 -5.64 0.57
C ILE A 7 1.50 -6.81 -0.13
N ASN A 8 1.78 -8.05 0.27
CA ASN A 8 1.13 -9.23 -0.30
C ASN A 8 -0.37 -9.24 -0.02
N LEU A 9 -0.80 -8.85 1.19
CA LEU A 9 -2.21 -8.75 1.55
C LEU A 9 -2.96 -7.75 0.65
N VAL A 10 -2.36 -6.59 0.35
CA VAL A 10 -2.95 -5.61 -0.57
C VAL A 10 -3.04 -6.16 -2.00
N LYS A 11 -2.01 -6.88 -2.47
CA LYS A 11 -2.03 -7.54 -3.79
C LYS A 11 -3.09 -8.63 -3.87
N GLU A 12 -3.24 -9.42 -2.82
CA GLU A 12 -4.26 -10.46 -2.73
C GLU A 12 -5.68 -9.84 -2.76
N PHE A 13 -5.91 -8.78 -1.99
CA PHE A 13 -7.16 -8.03 -2.05
C PHE A 13 -7.48 -7.56 -3.49
N LYS A 14 -6.49 -7.02 -4.22
CA LYS A 14 -6.67 -6.62 -5.62
C LYS A 14 -7.10 -7.81 -6.50
N GLN A 15 -6.48 -8.97 -6.33
CA GLN A 15 -6.85 -10.17 -7.09
C GLN A 15 -8.29 -10.61 -6.80
N GLN A 16 -8.69 -10.59 -5.52
CA GLN A 16 -10.05 -10.92 -5.10
C GLN A 16 -11.07 -9.90 -5.62
N ALA A 17 -10.76 -8.60 -5.54
CA ALA A 17 -11.61 -7.52 -6.06
C ALA A 17 -11.82 -7.65 -7.58
N ASN A 18 -10.76 -7.97 -8.33
CA ASN A 18 -10.83 -8.19 -9.78
C ASN A 18 -11.65 -9.44 -10.16
N ALA A 19 -11.81 -10.41 -9.25
CA ALA A 19 -12.62 -11.59 -9.50
C ALA A 19 -14.13 -11.33 -9.32
N VAL A 20 -14.52 -10.23 -8.67
CA VAL A 20 -15.92 -9.86 -8.46
C VAL A 20 -16.51 -9.31 -9.77
N ARG A 21 -17.54 -9.99 -10.28
CA ARG A 21 -18.24 -9.56 -11.51
C ARG A 21 -19.24 -8.44 -11.23
N GLY A 22 -19.48 -7.62 -12.25
CA GLY A 22 -20.47 -6.54 -12.24
C GLY A 22 -19.91 -5.17 -11.86
N ASP A 23 -20.81 -4.17 -11.88
CA ASP A 23 -20.45 -2.76 -11.73
C ASP A 23 -19.79 -2.45 -10.39
N ILE A 24 -20.24 -3.11 -9.32
CA ILE A 24 -19.68 -2.90 -7.97
C ILE A 24 -18.24 -3.39 -7.90
N GLY A 25 -17.95 -4.59 -8.42
CA GLY A 25 -16.58 -5.13 -8.45
C GLY A 25 -15.64 -4.25 -9.29
N THR A 26 -16.15 -3.74 -10.42
CA THR A 26 -15.43 -2.79 -11.26
C THR A 26 -15.11 -1.49 -10.51
N ARG A 27 -16.09 -0.90 -9.84
CA ARG A 27 -15.91 0.34 -9.05
C ARG A 27 -14.92 0.17 -7.91
N VAL A 28 -14.98 -0.96 -7.19
CA VAL A 28 -14.04 -1.25 -6.09
C VAL A 28 -12.62 -1.39 -6.61
N SER A 29 -12.42 -2.15 -7.70
CA SER A 29 -11.11 -2.37 -8.29
C SER A 29 -10.51 -1.07 -8.86
N GLN A 30 -11.33 -0.25 -9.53
CA GLN A 30 -10.93 1.08 -9.98
C GLN A 30 -10.54 1.98 -8.81
N LYS A 31 -11.34 2.02 -7.74
CA LYS A 31 -11.04 2.85 -6.58
C LYS A 31 -9.73 2.40 -5.90
N HIS A 32 -9.52 1.10 -5.78
CA HIS A 32 -8.29 0.54 -5.27
C HIS A 32 -7.07 1.02 -6.06
N ASP A 33 -7.12 0.89 -7.40
CA ASP A 33 -6.03 1.32 -8.26
C ASP A 33 -5.80 2.84 -8.22
N GLU A 34 -6.87 3.64 -8.21
CA GLU A 34 -6.77 5.09 -8.05
C GLU A 34 -6.09 5.50 -6.73
N VAL A 35 -6.44 4.84 -5.62
CA VAL A 35 -5.87 5.13 -4.30
C VAL A 35 -4.39 4.77 -4.26
N LEU A 36 -4.01 3.59 -4.77
CA LEU A 36 -2.61 3.16 -4.77
C LEU A 36 -1.76 3.98 -5.75
N ASN A 37 -2.27 4.28 -6.95
CA ASN A 37 -1.54 5.07 -7.94
C ASN A 37 -1.27 6.50 -7.47
N LYS A 38 -2.16 7.08 -6.64
CA LYS A 38 -1.94 8.39 -6.01
C LYS A 38 -0.97 8.34 -4.83
N ASN A 39 -0.70 7.15 -4.29
CA ASN A 39 0.21 6.97 -3.16
C ASN A 39 1.58 6.48 -3.65
N THR A 40 2.44 7.42 -4.05
CA THR A 40 3.81 7.11 -4.49
C THR A 40 4.63 6.36 -3.44
N GLY A 41 4.41 6.65 -2.15
CA GLY A 41 5.07 5.96 -1.04
C GLY A 41 4.74 4.46 -0.97
N PHE A 42 3.53 4.06 -1.36
CA PHE A 42 3.19 2.64 -1.49
C PHE A 42 4.00 1.95 -2.60
N GLY A 43 4.29 2.66 -3.69
CA GLY A 43 5.19 2.19 -4.75
C GLY A 43 6.60 1.92 -4.22
N VAL A 44 7.19 2.90 -3.53
CA VAL A 44 8.52 2.76 -2.91
C VAL A 44 8.56 1.58 -1.94
N LEU A 45 7.54 1.43 -1.07
CA LEU A 45 7.45 0.32 -0.14
C LEU A 45 7.27 -1.04 -0.85
N SER A 46 6.57 -1.07 -1.98
CA SER A 46 6.44 -2.27 -2.82
C SER A 46 7.79 -2.69 -3.39
N ASP A 47 8.64 -1.74 -3.77
CA ASP A 47 9.97 -1.98 -4.30
C ASP A 47 10.94 -2.48 -3.24
N VAL A 48 10.91 -1.85 -2.07
CA VAL A 48 11.62 -2.32 -0.88
C VAL A 48 11.20 -3.76 -0.53
N ALA A 49 9.90 -4.07 -0.56
CA ALA A 49 9.42 -5.42 -0.31
C ALA A 49 9.97 -6.44 -1.33
N ARG A 50 10.05 -6.07 -2.62
CA ARG A 50 10.67 -6.92 -3.66
C ARG A 50 12.15 -7.19 -3.36
N VAL A 51 12.91 -6.17 -2.95
CA VAL A 51 14.33 -6.33 -2.58
C VAL A 51 14.48 -7.21 -1.35
N LEU A 52 13.63 -7.05 -0.33
CA LEU A 52 13.63 -7.90 0.87
C LEU A 52 13.33 -9.37 0.56
N GLN A 53 12.63 -9.65 -0.56
CA GLN A 53 12.39 -10.99 -1.08
C GLN A 53 13.52 -11.51 -2.00
N GLY A 54 14.62 -10.76 -2.14
CA GLY A 54 15.77 -11.13 -2.96
C GLY A 54 15.63 -10.79 -4.45
N GLN A 55 14.65 -9.98 -4.84
CA GLN A 55 14.50 -9.54 -6.23
C GLN A 55 15.39 -8.34 -6.54
N LYS A 56 15.95 -8.29 -7.76
CA LYS A 56 16.64 -7.09 -8.26
C LYS A 56 15.61 -6.04 -8.65
N VAL A 57 15.73 -4.84 -8.10
CA VAL A 57 14.95 -3.66 -8.49
C VAL A 57 15.93 -2.60 -8.99
N GLU A 58 15.68 -2.07 -10.17
CA GLU A 58 16.49 -0.99 -10.77
C GLU A 58 15.95 0.37 -10.33
N ASN A 59 16.85 1.34 -10.13
CA ASN A 59 16.50 2.72 -9.74
C ASN A 59 15.68 2.81 -8.44
N LEU A 60 16.04 2.03 -7.41
CA LEU A 60 15.40 2.12 -6.11
C LEU A 60 15.56 3.54 -5.55
N GLU A 61 14.44 4.21 -5.25
CA GLU A 61 14.39 5.56 -4.65
C GLU A 61 14.78 5.58 -3.16
N LEU A 62 15.63 4.65 -2.73
CA LEU A 62 16.07 4.47 -1.36
C LEU A 62 17.53 3.99 -1.34
N ASP A 63 18.30 4.50 -0.38
CA ASP A 63 19.63 3.97 -0.12
C ASP A 63 19.55 2.48 0.25
N SER A 64 20.34 1.66 -0.44
CA SER A 64 20.42 0.21 -0.23
C SER A 64 20.67 -0.20 1.23
N THR A 65 21.42 0.60 2.00
CA THR A 65 21.72 0.37 3.42
C THR A 65 20.49 0.53 4.31
N LEU A 66 19.48 1.25 3.86
CA LEU A 66 18.24 1.48 4.60
C LEU A 66 17.19 0.40 4.36
N VAL A 67 17.28 -0.37 3.26
CA VAL A 67 16.28 -1.38 2.88
C VAL A 67 15.96 -2.34 4.03
N ALA A 68 16.99 -2.86 4.70
CA ALA A 68 16.82 -3.79 5.82
C ALA A 68 16.04 -3.17 6.99
N LYS A 69 16.13 -1.84 7.19
CA LYS A 69 15.42 -1.12 8.26
C LYS A 69 13.91 -1.05 7.99
N PHE A 70 13.47 -1.23 6.75
CA PHE A 70 12.05 -1.23 6.37
C PHE A 70 11.38 -2.61 6.51
N LYS A 71 12.09 -3.65 6.99
CA LYS A 71 11.53 -5.00 7.18
C LYS A 71 10.19 -5.01 7.93
N PHE A 72 10.03 -4.10 8.89
CA PHE A 72 8.83 -3.96 9.72
C PHE A 72 8.10 -2.62 9.50
N ALA A 73 8.33 -1.94 8.37
CA ALA A 73 7.69 -0.66 8.09
C ALA A 73 6.16 -0.84 8.01
N PRO A 74 5.38 0.00 8.71
CA PRO A 74 3.92 -0.05 8.65
C PRO A 74 3.43 0.49 7.30
N THR A 75 2.44 -0.18 6.70
CA THR A 75 1.76 0.28 5.47
C THR A 75 0.59 1.23 5.75
N THR A 76 0.18 1.34 7.00
CA THR A 76 -0.86 2.24 7.48
C THR A 76 -0.24 3.29 8.39
N SER A 77 -0.52 4.57 8.16
CA SER A 77 -0.24 5.57 9.19
C SER A 77 -1.32 5.46 10.27
N VAL A 78 -0.91 5.31 11.53
CA VAL A 78 -1.81 5.35 12.69
C VAL A 78 -2.11 6.81 13.03
N ASP A 79 -2.56 7.59 12.05
CA ASP A 79 -2.89 9.01 12.26
C ASP A 79 -4.31 9.29 11.75
N VAL A 80 -5.25 8.46 12.22
CA VAL A 80 -6.70 8.69 12.06
C VAL A 80 -7.23 9.68 13.09
N GLU A 81 -6.49 10.00 14.16
CA GLU A 81 -7.01 10.89 15.21
C GLU A 81 -7.17 12.34 14.74
N ARG A 82 -6.33 12.83 13.81
CA ARG A 82 -6.39 14.24 13.41
C ARG A 82 -7.50 14.57 12.41
N THR A 83 -7.93 13.63 11.57
CA THR A 83 -8.96 13.90 10.53
C THR A 83 -10.39 13.72 11.04
N PHE A 84 -10.64 12.82 11.99
CA PHE A 84 -11.98 12.67 12.58
C PHE A 84 -12.41 13.83 13.49
N SER A 85 -11.47 14.66 13.95
CA SER A 85 -11.80 15.88 14.71
C SER A 85 -12.57 16.91 13.85
N ASN A 86 -12.19 17.08 12.58
CA ASN A 86 -12.79 18.08 11.69
C ASN A 86 -14.26 17.76 11.32
N PHE A 87 -14.66 16.50 11.41
CA PHE A 87 -16.04 16.09 11.12
C PHE A 87 -16.97 16.15 12.34
N LYS A 88 -16.47 16.45 13.55
CA LYS A 88 -17.33 16.62 14.74
C LYS A 88 -18.17 17.91 14.72
N HIS A 89 -17.86 18.85 13.82
CA HIS A 89 -18.48 20.18 13.78
C HIS A 89 -19.20 20.50 12.47
N ILE A 90 -19.35 19.53 11.56
CA ILE A 90 -20.22 19.70 10.39
C ILE A 90 -21.66 19.45 10.88
N LYS A 91 -22.39 20.55 11.08
CA LYS A 91 -23.85 20.58 11.32
C LYS A 91 -24.61 20.54 10.00
#